data_AF-A0A450XZQ8-F1
#
_entry.id   AF-A0A450XZQ8-F1
#
_cell.length_a   1.000
_cell.length_b   1.000
_cell.length_c   1.000
_cell.angle_alpha   90.00
_cell.angle_beta   90.00
_cell.angle_gamma   90.00
#
_symmetry.space_group_name_H-M   'P 1'
#
loop_
_entity.id
_entity.type
_entity.pdbx_description
1 polymer ?
#
loop_
_entity_poly.entity_id
_entity_poly.type
_entity_poly.pdbx_seq_one_letter_code
_entity_poly.pdbx_strand_id
1 'polypeptide(L)'
;MMNKWFINIGAACVILLYSSLGNAESQENYTHFPNTDLWIKHFQEDILPYWTVKDALGTPVGNFPTFRDMSGKLVDKEIEIENRKIRTTDRYVRTIARQVYVYLIGYTLTGEQSLLTYAQNGLEWINRHYLKYYFT
;
A
#
# COMPACT_ATOMS: atom_id res chain seq x y z
N MET A 1 0.10 -71.65 4.19
CA MET A 1 -0.17 -70.24 4.56
C MET A 1 0.32 -69.36 3.41
N MET A 2 -0.60 -69.01 2.52
CA MET A 2 -0.36 -68.13 1.37
C MET A 2 -1.24 -66.88 1.56
N ASN A 3 -0.74 -65.75 1.05
CA ASN A 3 -1.49 -64.54 0.70
C ASN A 3 -1.91 -63.60 1.84
N LYS A 4 -0.98 -62.73 2.25
CA LYS A 4 -1.32 -61.38 2.76
C LYS A 4 -0.57 -60.23 2.06
N TRP A 5 0.34 -60.52 1.14
CA TRP A 5 1.22 -59.51 0.53
C TRP A 5 0.67 -58.86 -0.76
N PHE A 6 -0.36 -59.43 -1.40
CA PHE A 6 -0.85 -58.91 -2.69
C PHE A 6 -1.92 -57.82 -2.60
N ILE A 7 -2.40 -57.45 -1.41
CA ILE A 7 -3.48 -56.46 -1.26
C ILE A 7 -2.95 -55.02 -1.14
N ASN A 8 -1.71 -54.83 -0.66
CA ASN A 8 -1.19 -53.49 -0.33
C ASN A 8 -0.49 -52.74 -1.47
N ILE A 9 -0.17 -53.38 -2.59
CA ILE A 9 0.51 -52.70 -3.71
C ILE A 9 -0.48 -51.88 -4.56
N GLY A 10 -1.75 -52.33 -4.66
CA GLY A 10 -2.79 -51.61 -5.41
C GLY A 10 -3.21 -50.27 -4.78
N ALA A 11 -3.25 -50.19 -3.45
CA ALA A 11 -3.68 -48.98 -2.75
C ALA A 11 -2.65 -47.84 -2.87
N ALA A 12 -1.35 -48.15 -2.87
CA ALA A 12 -0.30 -47.13 -2.97
C ALA A 12 -0.23 -46.47 -4.36
N CYS A 13 -0.45 -47.22 -5.44
CA CYS A 13 -0.47 -46.65 -6.80
C CYS A 13 -1.71 -45.77 -7.06
N VAL A 14 -2.86 -46.13 -6.48
CA VAL A 14 -4.09 -45.32 -6.61
C VAL A 14 -3.94 -43.99 -5.87
N ILE A 15 -3.36 -43.98 -4.67
CA ILE A 15 -3.14 -42.75 -3.88
C ILE A 15 -2.09 -41.83 -4.54
N LEU A 16 -1.06 -42.39 -5.18
CA LEU A 16 -0.07 -41.61 -5.93
C LEU A 16 -0.63 -41.01 -7.24
N LEU A 17 -1.57 -41.69 -7.90
CA LEU A 17 -2.24 -41.17 -9.10
C LEU A 17 -3.21 -40.01 -8.78
N TYR A 18 -3.94 -40.08 -7.66
CA TYR A 18 -4.84 -38.99 -7.24
C TYR A 18 -4.08 -37.72 -6.80
N SER A 19 -2.89 -37.86 -6.22
CA SER A 19 -2.07 -36.70 -5.82
C SER A 19 -1.42 -35.99 -7.00
N SER A 20 -1.12 -36.70 -8.11
CA SER A 20 -0.68 -36.06 -9.35
C SER A 20 -1.79 -35.33 -10.12
N LEU A 21 -3.04 -35.76 -9.99
CA LEU A 21 -4.20 -35.09 -10.61
C LEU A 21 -4.63 -33.83 -9.84
N GLY A 22 -4.60 -33.85 -8.50
CA GLY A 22 -4.92 -32.68 -7.66
C GLY A 22 -3.88 -31.55 -7.70
N ASN A 23 -2.62 -31.86 -8.05
CA ASN A 23 -1.58 -30.85 -8.22
C ASN A 23 -1.61 -30.16 -9.59
N ALA A 24 -2.22 -30.77 -10.61
CA ALA A 24 -2.33 -30.17 -11.94
C ALA A 24 -3.43 -29.09 -12.00
N GLU A 25 -4.51 -29.23 -11.22
CA GLU A 25 -5.64 -28.30 -11.19
C GLU A 25 -5.40 -27.06 -10.29
N SER A 26 -4.47 -27.14 -9.33
CA SER A 26 -4.12 -26.01 -8.45
C SER A 26 -3.06 -25.05 -9.02
N GLN A 27 -2.51 -25.35 -10.21
CA GLN A 27 -1.58 -24.47 -10.93
C GLN A 27 -2.28 -23.56 -11.95
N GLU A 28 -3.59 -23.68 -12.16
CA GLU A 28 -4.32 -22.81 -13.08
C GLU A 28 -4.65 -21.45 -12.45
N ASN A 29 -3.99 -20.40 -12.95
CA ASN A 29 -4.39 -18.99 -12.88
C ASN A 29 -4.24 -18.20 -11.56
N TYR A 30 -3.03 -18.14 -11.00
CA TYR A 30 -2.61 -17.03 -10.12
C TYR A 30 -2.41 -15.69 -10.86
N THR A 31 -2.71 -15.64 -12.15
CA THR A 31 -2.63 -14.44 -13.00
C THR A 31 -3.81 -13.48 -12.80
N HIS A 32 -4.90 -13.92 -12.15
CA HIS A 32 -6.13 -13.14 -11.98
C HIS A 32 -6.35 -12.56 -10.56
N PHE A 33 -5.62 -13.05 -9.55
CA PHE A 33 -5.68 -12.49 -8.19
C PHE A 33 -4.48 -11.59 -7.93
N PRO A 34 -4.63 -10.53 -7.10
CA PRO A 34 -3.52 -9.69 -6.70
C PRO A 34 -2.45 -10.53 -6.00
N ASN A 35 -1.38 -10.84 -6.71
CA ASN A 35 -0.17 -11.44 -6.15
C ASN A 35 0.81 -10.32 -5.74
N THR A 36 1.84 -10.68 -4.98
CA THR A 36 2.81 -9.72 -4.44
C THR A 36 3.42 -8.84 -5.53
N ASP A 37 3.78 -9.42 -6.67
CA ASP A 37 4.40 -8.68 -7.78
C ASP A 37 3.43 -7.67 -8.39
N LEU A 38 2.16 -8.03 -8.55
CA LEU A 38 1.12 -7.11 -9.02
C LEU A 38 0.92 -5.94 -8.03
N TRP A 39 0.96 -6.20 -6.73
CA TRP A 39 0.85 -5.15 -5.71
C TRP A 39 2.04 -4.20 -5.70
N ILE A 40 3.27 -4.74 -5.77
CA ILE A 40 4.48 -3.93 -5.83
C ILE A 40 4.47 -3.08 -7.09
N LYS A 41 4.12 -3.69 -8.24
CA LYS A 41 3.99 -2.98 -9.51
C LYS A 41 2.95 -1.86 -9.44
N HIS A 42 1.74 -2.15 -8.96
CA HIS A 42 0.69 -1.13 -8.81
C HIS A 42 1.13 0.00 -7.87
N PHE A 43 1.79 -0.32 -6.77
CA PHE A 43 2.31 0.68 -5.85
C PHE A 43 3.35 1.58 -6.53
N GLN A 44 4.31 0.99 -7.26
CA GLN A 44 5.41 1.71 -7.88
C GLN A 44 5.01 2.51 -9.11
N GLU A 45 4.13 1.96 -9.96
CA GLU A 45 3.76 2.54 -11.26
C GLU A 45 2.54 3.45 -11.19
N ASP A 46 1.56 3.16 -10.32
CA ASP A 46 0.29 3.90 -10.29
C ASP A 46 0.18 4.84 -9.09
N ILE A 47 0.57 4.36 -7.90
CA ILE A 47 0.39 5.13 -6.66
C ILE A 47 1.55 6.10 -6.46
N LEU A 48 2.77 5.58 -6.39
CA LEU A 48 3.93 6.33 -5.94
C LEU A 48 4.19 7.60 -6.77
N PRO A 49 4.08 7.59 -8.13
CA PRO A 49 4.38 8.76 -8.93
C PRO A 49 3.53 9.98 -8.57
N TYR A 50 2.26 9.79 -8.16
CA TYR A 50 1.40 10.90 -7.73
C TYR A 50 1.76 11.44 -6.33
N TRP A 51 2.31 10.59 -5.47
CA TRP A 51 2.62 10.93 -4.08
C TRP A 51 4.06 11.36 -3.85
N THR A 52 4.97 11.22 -4.82
CA THR A 52 6.37 11.64 -4.70
C THR A 52 6.75 12.82 -5.58
N VAL A 53 5.81 13.39 -6.34
CA VAL A 53 6.04 14.70 -6.99
C VAL A 53 6.40 15.75 -5.95
N LYS A 54 7.20 16.75 -6.35
CA LYS A 54 7.69 17.81 -5.45
C LYS A 54 6.56 18.48 -4.65
N ASP A 55 5.44 18.80 -5.31
CA ASP A 55 4.28 19.42 -4.67
C ASP A 55 3.65 18.51 -3.62
N ALA A 56 3.69 17.19 -3.82
CA ALA A 56 3.14 16.22 -2.89
C ALA A 56 3.93 16.13 -1.59
N LEU A 57 5.24 16.35 -1.65
CA LEU A 57 6.13 16.35 -0.49
C LEU A 57 5.94 17.59 0.39
N GLY A 58 5.35 18.65 -0.17
CA GLY A 58 5.07 19.89 0.55
C GLY A 58 6.28 20.81 0.69
N THR A 59 6.07 21.95 1.33
CA THR A 59 7.13 22.91 1.67
C THR A 59 6.91 23.43 3.09
N PRO A 60 7.83 23.15 4.05
CA PRO A 60 8.95 22.21 3.93
C PRO A 60 8.47 20.76 3.69
N VAL A 61 9.39 19.87 3.30
CA VAL A 61 9.07 18.44 3.14
C VAL A 61 8.48 17.91 4.44
N GLY A 62 7.35 17.20 4.36
CA GLY A 62 6.57 16.75 5.52
C GLY A 62 5.29 17.55 5.76
N ASN A 63 5.21 18.80 5.27
CA ASN A 63 3.98 19.59 5.25
C ASN A 63 3.08 19.20 4.05
N PHE A 64 2.64 17.96 4.04
CA PHE A 64 1.92 17.38 2.90
C PHE A 64 0.61 18.15 2.63
N PRO A 65 0.38 18.62 1.38
CA PRO A 65 -0.82 19.38 1.04
C PRO A 65 -2.05 18.48 1.08
N THR A 66 -3.18 19.04 1.51
CA THR A 66 -4.46 18.29 1.49
C THR A 66 -5.07 18.23 0.10
N PHE A 67 -4.92 19.31 -0.68
CA PHE A 67 -5.56 19.44 -1.97
C PHE A 67 -4.51 19.54 -3.07
N ARG A 68 -4.62 18.65 -4.04
CA ARG A 68 -3.87 18.65 -5.30
C ARG A 68 -4.82 18.24 -6.42
N ASP A 69 -4.55 18.66 -7.65
CA ASP A 69 -5.33 18.21 -8.80
C ASP A 69 -4.89 16.82 -9.28
N MET A 70 -5.51 16.32 -10.35
CA MET A 70 -5.19 15.01 -10.93
C MET A 70 -3.78 14.93 -11.55
N SER A 71 -3.13 16.07 -11.81
CA SER A 71 -1.73 16.13 -12.24
C SER A 71 -0.74 16.12 -11.07
N GLY A 72 -1.26 16.14 -9.83
CA GLY A 72 -0.45 16.18 -8.61
C GLY A 72 0.05 17.58 -8.26
N LYS A 73 -0.44 18.63 -8.94
CA LYS A 73 -0.07 20.01 -8.65
C LYS A 73 -0.91 20.61 -7.54
N LEU A 74 -0.31 21.54 -6.80
CA LEU A 74 -1.06 22.36 -5.85
C LEU A 74 -2.15 23.17 -6.56
N VAL A 75 -3.31 23.24 -5.93
CA VAL A 75 -4.40 24.11 -6.36
C VAL A 75 -4.49 25.25 -5.35
N ASP A 76 -4.60 26.49 -5.82
CA ASP A 76 -4.89 27.66 -4.99
C ASP A 76 -6.25 28.24 -5.39
N LYS A 77 -7.29 27.80 -4.69
CA LYS A 77 -8.66 28.31 -4.86
C LYS A 77 -9.45 28.16 -3.56
N GLU A 78 -10.44 29.03 -3.39
CA GLU A 78 -11.51 28.81 -2.41
C GLU A 78 -12.53 27.83 -3.02
N ILE A 79 -12.86 26.77 -2.29
CA ILE A 79 -13.94 25.84 -2.63
C ILE A 79 -15.02 25.90 -1.56
N GLU A 80 -16.27 25.74 -1.97
CA GLU A 80 -17.40 25.64 -1.06
C GLU A 80 -17.88 24.19 -1.00
N ILE A 81 -17.90 23.62 0.21
CA ILE A 81 -18.41 22.28 0.49
C ILE A 81 -19.39 22.41 1.65
N GLU A 82 -20.65 22.01 1.44
CA GLU A 82 -21.69 22.04 2.49
C GLU A 82 -21.83 23.42 3.16
N ASN A 83 -21.87 24.49 2.36
CA ASN A 83 -21.93 25.89 2.84
C ASN A 83 -20.71 26.33 3.69
N ARG A 84 -19.58 25.61 3.60
CA ARG A 84 -18.31 26.00 4.23
C ARG A 84 -17.29 26.37 3.17
N LYS A 85 -16.71 27.55 3.34
CA LYS A 85 -15.56 28.00 2.55
C LYS A 85 -14.30 27.31 3.06
N ILE A 86 -13.65 26.57 2.18
CA ILE A 86 -12.40 25.86 2.44
C ILE A 86 -11.35 26.41 1.49
N ARG A 87 -10.21 26.80 2.02
CA ARG A 87 -9.08 27.17 1.17
C ARG A 87 -8.32 25.90 0.83
N THR A 88 -7.98 25.69 -0.43
CA THR A 88 -7.15 24.53 -0.82
C THR A 88 -5.74 24.57 -0.21
N THR A 89 -5.36 25.73 0.35
CA THR A 89 -4.15 25.90 1.16
C THR A 89 -4.29 25.32 2.58
N ASP A 90 -5.49 25.00 3.05
CA ASP A 90 -5.71 24.46 4.39
C ASP A 90 -5.04 23.09 4.57
N ARG A 91 -4.59 22.82 5.80
CA ARG A 91 -3.84 21.60 6.15
C ARG A 91 -4.58 20.82 7.22
N TYR A 92 -4.91 19.57 6.89
CA TYR A 92 -5.59 18.68 7.82
C TYR A 92 -4.66 17.55 8.25
N VAL A 93 -4.50 17.41 9.57
CA VAL A 93 -3.65 16.38 10.19
C VAL A 93 -4.00 14.97 9.70
N ARG A 94 -5.28 14.66 9.48
CA ARG A 94 -5.74 13.37 8.95
C ARG A 94 -5.11 13.05 7.58
N THR A 95 -4.91 14.04 6.72
CA THR A 95 -4.37 13.85 5.38
C THR A 95 -2.87 13.63 5.45
N ILE A 96 -2.18 14.42 6.28
CA ILE A 96 -0.74 14.27 6.52
C ILE A 96 -0.46 12.88 7.09
N ALA A 97 -1.23 12.44 8.09
CA ALA A 97 -1.09 11.11 8.69
C ALA A 97 -1.34 9.97 7.69
N ARG A 98 -2.34 10.11 6.79
CA ARG A 98 -2.57 9.12 5.72
C ARG A 98 -1.40 9.03 4.75
N GLN A 99 -0.80 10.16 4.38
CA GLN A 99 0.36 10.16 3.49
C GLN A 99 1.61 9.59 4.18
N VAL A 100 1.82 9.86 5.47
CA VAL A 100 2.83 9.15 6.30
C VAL A 100 2.63 7.64 6.25
N TYR A 101 1.40 7.17 6.44
CA TYR A 101 1.08 5.74 6.38
C TYR A 101 1.43 5.12 5.03
N VAL A 102 1.07 5.78 3.92
CA VAL A 102 1.41 5.32 2.56
C VAL A 102 2.91 5.14 2.40
N TYR A 103 3.72 6.08 2.89
CA TYR A 103 5.18 5.98 2.80
C TYR A 103 5.78 4.87 3.67
N LEU A 104 5.23 4.63 4.87
CA LEU A 104 5.68 3.53 5.72
C LEU A 104 5.37 2.16 5.08
N ILE A 105 4.17 2.02 4.52
CA ILE A 105 3.79 0.82 3.76
C ILE A 105 4.69 0.67 2.53
N GLY A 106 4.92 1.75 1.78
CA GLY A 106 5.83 1.75 0.64
C GLY A 106 7.23 1.27 1.00
N TYR A 107 7.83 1.83 2.05
CA TYR A 107 9.13 1.38 2.57
C TYR A 107 9.11 -0.11 2.95
N THR A 108 8.02 -0.59 3.55
CA THR A 108 7.89 -2.00 3.96
C THR A 108 7.81 -2.94 2.74
N LEU A 109 7.17 -2.49 1.66
CA LEU A 109 7.02 -3.26 0.41
C LEU A 109 8.29 -3.25 -0.44
N THR A 110 9.02 -2.13 -0.50
CA THR A 110 10.10 -1.93 -1.48
C THR A 110 11.50 -1.81 -0.87
N GLY A 111 11.61 -1.54 0.43
CA GLY A 111 12.88 -1.20 1.08
C GLY A 111 13.42 0.18 0.69
N GLU A 112 12.66 1.01 -0.02
CA GLU A 112 13.13 2.31 -0.52
C GLU A 112 13.26 3.34 0.61
N GLN A 113 14.51 3.66 0.98
CA GLN A 113 14.83 4.52 2.12
C GLN A 113 14.23 5.95 2.02
N SER A 114 14.05 6.46 0.79
CA SER A 114 13.46 7.78 0.55
C SER A 114 12.06 7.90 1.17
N LEU A 115 11.26 6.83 1.12
CA LEU A 115 9.90 6.77 1.63
C LEU A 115 9.90 6.84 3.16
N LEU A 116 10.83 6.13 3.80
CA LEU A 116 11.01 6.23 5.25
C LEU A 116 11.38 7.66 5.67
N THR A 117 12.27 8.33 4.91
CA THR A 117 12.60 9.74 5.17
C THR A 117 11.39 10.65 5.02
N TYR A 118 10.55 10.47 3.99
CA TYR A 118 9.32 11.25 3.85
C TYR A 118 8.35 11.00 5.01
N ALA A 119 8.16 9.75 5.43
CA ALA A 119 7.31 9.41 6.57
C ALA A 119 7.80 10.11 7.86
N GLN A 120 9.11 10.07 8.12
CA GLN A 120 9.73 10.73 9.28
C GLN A 120 9.49 12.24 9.27
N ASN A 121 9.68 12.89 8.12
CA ASN A 121 9.42 14.33 7.96
C ASN A 121 7.95 14.69 8.23
N GLY A 122 7.01 13.86 7.77
CA GLY A 122 5.58 14.04 8.04
C GLY A 122 5.22 13.88 9.51
N LEU A 123 5.79 12.87 10.19
CA LEU A 123 5.62 12.69 11.65
C LEU A 123 6.18 13.87 12.43
N GLU A 124 7.36 14.35 12.05
CA GLU A 124 7.98 15.52 12.69
C GLU A 124 7.13 16.79 12.49
N TRP A 125 6.54 16.96 11.30
CA TRP A 125 5.57 18.03 11.04
C TRP A 125 4.34 17.93 11.96
N ILE A 126 3.76 16.74 12.10
CA ILE A 126 2.61 16.49 12.97
C ILE A 126 2.94 16.82 14.43
N ASN A 127 4.08 16.34 14.93
CA ASN A 127 4.54 16.58 16.30
C ASN A 127 4.70 18.07 16.59
N ARG A 128 5.32 18.83 15.66
CA ARG A 128 5.57 20.26 15.83
C ARG A 128 4.31 21.12 15.83
N HIS A 129 3.32 20.77 15.00
CA HIS A 129 2.19 21.69 14.72
C HIS A 129 0.87 21.27 15.35
N TYR A 130 0.66 19.98 15.60
CA TYR A 130 -0.64 19.47 16.04
C TYR A 130 -0.59 18.91 17.46
N LEU A 131 0.43 18.12 17.85
CA LEU A 131 0.40 17.43 19.14
C LEU A 131 0.71 18.33 20.35
N LYS A 132 1.47 19.41 20.17
CA LYS A 132 1.84 20.31 21.28
C LYS A 132 0.64 21.00 21.94
N TYR A 133 -0.52 21.04 21.27
CA TYR A 133 -1.72 21.72 21.75
C TYR A 133 -2.72 20.83 22.51
N TYR A 134 -2.56 19.50 22.48
CA TYR A 134 -3.57 18.57 23.04
C TYR A 134 -3.17 17.95 24.39
N PHE A 135 -1.97 18.24 24.91
CA PHE A 135 -1.43 17.61 26.13
C PHE A 135 -0.84 18.62 27.15
N THR A 136 -1.25 19.88 27.10
CA THR A 136 -0.97 20.93 28.09
C THR A 136 -2.27 21.57 28.52
#